data_AF-A0A931C7V6-F1
#
_entry.id   AF-A0A931C7V6-F1
#
_cell.length_a   1.000
_cell.length_b   1.000
_cell.length_c   1.000
_cell.angle_alpha   90.00
_cell.angle_beta   90.00
_cell.angle_gamma   90.00
#
_symmetry.space_group_name_H-M   'P 1'
#
loop_
_entity.id
_entity.type
_entity.pdbx_description
1 polymer ?
#
loop_
_entity_poly.entity_id
_entity_poly.type
_entity_poly.pdbx_seq_one_letter_code
_entity_poly.pdbx_strand_id
1 'polypeptide(L)'
;MMGMAADGLWNWSVAARIDPDLIRGALAGALEQPVHDLVPGDTLLCDVYHVRGDFPTVVDVYLAPSEVAEETIASAVAVRLRAAVLLPDDTLDPSRYVLAEPDGTLRPVHVDERETDDGPERRVLHPCDGRDPRCSRTPERPAAA
;
A
#
# COMPACT_ATOMS: atom_id res chain seq x y z
N MET A 1 -6.14 28.92 6.39
CA MET A 1 -6.32 27.72 5.55
C MET A 1 -4.94 27.12 5.38
N MET A 2 -4.55 26.23 6.29
CA MET A 2 -3.24 25.57 6.25
C MET A 2 -3.29 24.58 5.10
N GLY A 3 -2.42 24.77 4.10
CA GLY A 3 -2.24 23.80 3.02
C GLY A 3 -1.63 22.54 3.63
N MET A 4 -2.36 21.43 3.58
CA MET A 4 -1.81 20.12 3.86
C MET A 4 -0.78 19.84 2.76
N ALA A 5 0.50 19.71 3.12
CA ALA A 5 1.54 19.37 2.17
C ALA A 5 1.29 17.95 1.66
N ALA A 6 0.78 17.87 0.42
CA ALA A 6 0.50 16.63 -0.28
C ALA A 6 1.63 16.38 -1.29
N ASP A 7 2.58 15.53 -0.93
CA ASP A 7 3.78 15.25 -1.74
C ASP A 7 4.05 13.74 -1.92
N GLY A 8 3.20 12.87 -1.35
CA GLY A 8 3.40 11.42 -1.36
C GLY A 8 2.60 10.67 -2.42
N LEU A 9 3.22 9.62 -2.98
CA LEU A 9 2.54 8.54 -3.69
C LEU A 9 2.52 7.33 -2.75
N TRP A 10 1.34 6.78 -2.49
CA TRP A 10 1.19 5.47 -1.86
C TRP A 10 0.80 4.44 -2.92
N ASN A 11 1.45 3.27 -2.94
CA ASN A 11 1.18 2.20 -3.89
C ASN A 11 0.83 0.92 -3.11
N TRP A 12 -0.41 0.45 -3.21
CA TRP A 12 -0.88 -0.71 -2.46
C TRP A 12 -1.35 -1.84 -3.38
N SER A 13 -1.47 -3.04 -2.83
CA SER A 13 -2.13 -4.18 -3.48
C SER A 13 -3.03 -4.95 -2.52
N VAL A 14 -4.26 -5.23 -2.90
CA VAL A 14 -5.29 -5.85 -2.03
C VAL A 14 -5.51 -7.31 -2.40
N ALA A 15 -5.62 -8.18 -1.39
CA ALA A 15 -5.80 -9.63 -1.50
C ALA A 15 -7.21 -10.07 -1.98
N ALA A 16 -7.83 -9.28 -2.83
CA ALA A 16 -9.12 -9.54 -3.45
C ALA A 16 -9.32 -8.60 -4.64
N ARG A 17 -10.09 -9.02 -5.63
CA ARG A 17 -10.56 -8.11 -6.69
C ARG A 17 -11.71 -7.27 -6.12
N ILE A 18 -11.41 -6.04 -5.72
CA ILE A 18 -12.35 -5.10 -5.12
C ILE A 18 -12.77 -4.04 -6.15
N ASP A 19 -14.02 -3.61 -6.03
CA ASP A 19 -14.58 -2.52 -6.83
C ASP A 19 -13.91 -1.17 -6.46
N PRO A 20 -13.53 -0.34 -7.44
CA PRO A 20 -12.90 0.96 -7.19
C PRO A 20 -13.67 1.87 -6.21
N ASP A 21 -15.01 1.87 -6.23
CA ASP A 21 -15.79 2.72 -5.32
C ASP A 21 -15.70 2.25 -3.87
N LEU A 22 -15.56 0.93 -3.65
CA LEU A 22 -15.33 0.38 -2.31
C LEU A 22 -13.94 0.74 -1.78
N ILE A 23 -12.92 0.72 -2.64
CA ILE A 23 -11.56 1.16 -2.28
C ILE A 23 -11.59 2.64 -1.87
N ARG A 24 -12.13 3.51 -2.74
CA ARG A 24 -12.21 4.95 -2.48
C ARG A 24 -13.04 5.26 -1.23
N GLY A 25 -14.16 4.56 -1.03
CA GLY A 25 -14.98 4.69 0.17
C GLY A 25 -14.25 4.27 1.44
N ALA A 26 -13.50 3.17 1.42
CA ALA A 26 -12.70 2.72 2.55
C ALA A 26 -11.57 3.70 2.88
N LEU A 27 -10.87 4.20 1.86
CA LEU A 27 -9.80 5.20 1.99
C LEU A 27 -10.34 6.53 2.52
N ALA A 28 -11.44 7.02 1.95
CA ALA A 28 -12.11 8.24 2.41
C ALA A 28 -12.56 8.13 3.87
N GLY A 29 -13.10 6.98 4.25
CA GLY A 29 -13.50 6.70 5.62
C GLY A 29 -12.33 6.51 6.59
N ALA A 30 -11.14 6.14 6.11
CA ALA A 30 -9.93 6.01 6.92
C ALA A 30 -9.24 7.37 7.12
N LEU A 31 -9.23 8.21 6.09
CA LEU A 31 -8.63 9.55 6.11
C LEU A 31 -9.58 10.66 6.56
N GLU A 32 -10.87 10.34 6.73
CA GLU A 32 -11.94 11.29 7.07
C GLU A 32 -12.06 12.48 6.09
N GLN A 33 -11.72 12.23 4.82
CA GLN A 33 -11.79 13.23 3.75
C GLN A 33 -12.23 12.61 2.42
N PRO A 34 -12.77 13.40 1.47
CA PRO A 34 -13.12 12.89 0.14
C PRO A 34 -11.90 12.33 -0.61
N VAL A 35 -12.12 11.24 -1.34
CA VAL A 35 -11.15 10.65 -2.28
C VAL A 35 -11.79 10.67 -3.65
N HIS A 36 -11.08 11.21 -4.63
CA HIS A 36 -11.55 11.28 -6.00
C HIS A 36 -10.82 10.29 -6.90
N ASP A 37 -11.44 9.95 -8.02
CA ASP A 37 -10.75 9.29 -9.13
C ASP A 37 -9.73 10.26 -9.79
N LEU A 38 -8.96 9.82 -10.78
CA LEU A 38 -7.99 10.62 -11.53
C LEU A 38 -8.64 11.76 -12.33
N VAL A 39 -9.09 12.80 -11.64
CA VAL A 39 -9.57 14.06 -12.20
C VAL A 39 -8.53 15.17 -11.95
N PRO A 40 -8.35 16.12 -12.87
CA PRO A 40 -7.45 17.25 -12.63
C PRO A 40 -7.85 18.06 -11.39
N GLY A 41 -6.95 18.21 -10.42
CA GLY A 41 -7.18 19.00 -9.22
C GLY A 41 -6.10 18.82 -8.15
N ASP A 42 -6.12 19.69 -7.13
CA ASP A 42 -5.20 19.67 -5.99
C ASP A 42 -5.77 18.83 -4.82
N THR A 43 -6.46 17.74 -5.13
CA THR A 43 -7.17 16.91 -4.15
C THR A 43 -6.62 15.50 -4.13
N LEU A 44 -6.73 14.80 -3.00
CA LEU A 44 -6.38 13.38 -2.87
C LEU A 44 -7.04 12.54 -3.99
N LEU A 45 -6.22 11.90 -4.81
CA LEU A 45 -6.67 11.05 -5.93
C LEU A 45 -6.34 9.59 -5.66
N CYS A 46 -7.18 8.69 -6.15
CA CYS A 46 -7.01 7.26 -6.01
C CYS A 46 -7.34 6.58 -7.34
N ASP A 47 -6.31 6.07 -8.00
CA ASP A 47 -6.45 5.17 -9.14
C ASP A 47 -6.53 3.72 -8.65
N VAL A 48 -7.40 2.94 -9.28
CA VAL A 48 -7.63 1.54 -8.94
C VAL A 48 -7.73 0.74 -10.22
N TYR A 49 -6.79 -0.19 -10.39
CA TYR A 49 -6.77 -1.12 -11.51
C TYR A 49 -6.55 -2.54 -11.03
N HIS A 50 -6.64 -3.49 -11.97
CA HIS A 50 -6.55 -4.90 -11.63
C HIS A 50 -5.48 -5.62 -12.45
N VAL A 51 -4.65 -6.37 -11.73
CA VAL A 51 -3.66 -7.29 -12.27
C VAL A 51 -4.07 -8.73 -11.96
N ARG A 52 -3.24 -9.71 -12.34
CA ARG A 52 -3.37 -11.09 -11.84
C ARG A 52 -2.56 -11.26 -10.55
N GLY A 53 -2.72 -12.40 -9.89
CA GLY A 53 -1.97 -12.72 -8.67
C GLY A 53 -2.87 -12.92 -7.46
N ASP A 54 -2.23 -13.03 -6.31
CA ASP A 54 -2.90 -13.19 -5.02
C ASP A 54 -3.39 -11.84 -4.47
N PHE A 55 -2.78 -10.74 -4.94
CA PHE A 55 -3.16 -9.36 -4.63
C PHE A 55 -3.57 -8.60 -5.89
N PRO A 56 -4.72 -8.92 -6.50
CA PRO A 56 -5.07 -8.49 -7.85
C PRO A 56 -5.59 -7.06 -7.97
N THR A 57 -5.93 -6.37 -6.88
CA THR A 57 -6.35 -4.96 -6.93
C THR A 57 -5.18 -4.08 -6.55
N VAL A 58 -4.70 -3.25 -7.49
CA VAL A 58 -3.65 -2.27 -7.25
C VAL A 58 -4.29 -0.91 -7.01
N VAL A 59 -3.75 -0.18 -6.03
CA VAL A 59 -4.27 1.11 -5.61
C VAL A 59 -3.13 2.11 -5.58
N ASP A 60 -3.22 3.14 -6.40
CA ASP A 60 -2.28 4.26 -6.40
C ASP A 60 -2.97 5.48 -5.80
N VAL A 61 -2.45 5.98 -4.67
CA VAL A 61 -2.94 7.18 -3.98
C VAL A 61 -1.98 8.33 -4.24
N TYR A 62 -2.46 9.33 -4.96
CA TYR A 62 -1.70 10.53 -5.30
C TYR A 62 -2.08 11.68 -4.38
N LEU A 63 -1.13 12.60 -4.17
CA LEU A 63 -1.31 13.73 -3.26
C LEU A 63 -1.66 13.22 -1.85
N ALA A 64 -1.01 12.12 -1.45
CA ALA A 64 -1.22 11.51 -0.16
C ALA A 64 -0.72 12.44 0.96
N PRO A 65 -1.46 12.53 2.09
CA PRO A 65 -1.12 13.41 3.19
C PRO A 65 0.19 12.99 3.88
N SER A 66 1.13 13.93 4.04
CA SER A 66 2.43 13.68 4.68
C SER A 66 2.39 13.60 6.21
N GLU A 67 1.31 14.08 6.85
CA GLU A 67 1.19 14.13 8.31
C GLU A 67 0.69 12.80 8.92
N VAL A 68 0.31 11.81 8.10
CA VAL A 68 -0.15 10.50 8.55
C VAL A 68 0.74 9.40 7.99
N ALA A 69 0.98 8.37 8.80
CA ALA A 69 1.75 7.21 8.37
C ALA A 69 0.92 6.36 7.40
N GLU A 70 1.51 6.00 6.26
CA GLU A 70 0.88 5.18 5.21
C GLU A 70 0.36 3.86 5.78
N GLU A 71 1.15 3.19 6.63
CA GLU A 71 0.81 1.89 7.21
C GLU A 71 -0.40 1.98 8.15
N THR A 72 -0.58 3.13 8.81
CA THR A 72 -1.75 3.36 9.66
C THR A 72 -3.03 3.44 8.83
N ILE A 73 -2.96 4.12 7.67
CA ILE A 73 -4.11 4.22 6.76
C ILE A 73 -4.37 2.90 6.06
N ALA A 74 -3.33 2.21 5.59
CA ALA A 74 -3.46 0.89 4.98
C ALA A 74 -4.08 -0.14 5.95
N SER A 75 -3.67 -0.14 7.23
CA SER A 75 -4.30 -0.95 8.28
C SER A 75 -5.79 -0.64 8.44
N ALA A 76 -6.14 0.65 8.53
CA ALA A 76 -7.53 1.09 8.66
C ALA A 76 -8.40 0.73 7.44
N VAL A 77 -7.82 0.74 6.25
CA VAL A 77 -8.45 0.31 4.99
C VAL A 77 -8.61 -1.22 4.96
N ALA A 78 -7.60 -1.98 5.35
CA ALA A 78 -7.66 -3.45 5.41
C ALA A 78 -8.82 -3.94 6.30
N VAL A 79 -9.01 -3.30 7.46
CA VAL A 79 -10.15 -3.56 8.36
C VAL A 79 -11.50 -3.28 7.70
N ARG A 80 -11.62 -2.12 7.03
CA ARG A 80 -12.87 -1.70 6.36
C ARG A 80 -13.24 -2.62 5.20
N LEU A 81 -12.25 -3.06 4.42
CA LEU A 81 -12.42 -3.95 3.29
C LEU A 81 -12.54 -5.43 3.70
N ARG A 82 -12.10 -5.78 4.92
CA ARG A 82 -11.91 -7.16 5.39
C ARG A 82 -11.04 -7.97 4.43
N ALA A 83 -10.01 -7.32 3.90
CA ALA A 83 -9.07 -7.89 2.96
C ALA A 83 -7.66 -7.43 3.32
N ALA A 84 -6.68 -8.30 3.10
CA ALA A 84 -5.30 -7.94 3.38
C ALA A 84 -4.79 -6.94 2.34
N VAL A 85 -3.94 -6.00 2.77
CA VAL A 85 -3.36 -4.96 1.92
C VAL A 85 -1.84 -5.03 2.05
N LEU A 86 -1.15 -5.19 0.92
CA LEU A 86 0.29 -5.05 0.79
C LEU A 86 0.64 -3.60 0.47
N LEU A 87 1.70 -3.12 1.08
CA LEU A 87 2.32 -1.84 0.78
C LEU A 87 3.85 -2.00 0.83
N PRO A 88 4.60 -1.30 -0.03
CA PRO A 88 6.05 -1.29 0.01
C PRO A 88 6.56 -0.99 1.41
N ASP A 89 7.67 -1.59 1.80
CA ASP A 89 8.36 -1.19 3.01
C ASP A 89 9.55 -0.26 2.71
N ASP A 90 9.96 0.51 3.70
CA ASP A 90 11.04 1.48 3.55
C ASP A 90 12.44 0.83 3.56
N THR A 91 12.55 -0.50 3.40
CA THR A 91 13.83 -1.21 3.51
C THR A 91 14.62 -1.27 2.20
N LEU A 92 14.13 -0.63 1.12
CA LEU A 92 14.73 -0.65 -0.21
C LEU A 92 14.90 -2.07 -0.79
N ASP A 93 14.34 -3.10 -0.16
CA ASP A 93 14.25 -4.45 -0.69
C ASP A 93 12.99 -4.55 -1.54
N PRO A 94 13.10 -4.66 -2.87
CA PRO A 94 11.94 -4.65 -3.77
C PRO A 94 11.03 -5.87 -3.60
N SER A 95 11.49 -6.90 -2.88
CA SER A 95 10.70 -8.10 -2.59
C SER A 95 10.04 -8.07 -1.21
N ARG A 96 10.29 -7.02 -0.41
CA ARG A 96 9.82 -6.91 0.97
C ARG A 96 8.71 -5.87 1.08
N TYR A 97 7.69 -6.24 1.82
CA TYR A 97 6.46 -5.50 1.97
C TYR A 97 6.03 -5.48 3.43
N VAL A 98 5.17 -4.54 3.78
CA VAL A 98 4.29 -4.66 4.95
C VAL A 98 2.97 -5.25 4.48
N LEU A 99 2.46 -6.23 5.23
CA LEU A 99 1.11 -6.76 5.09
C LEU A 99 0.25 -6.20 6.22
N ALA A 100 -0.77 -5.43 5.86
CA ALA A 100 -1.91 -5.13 6.71
C ALA A 100 -2.95 -6.24 6.60
N GLU A 101 -3.19 -6.94 7.69
CA GLU A 101 -4.18 -8.02 7.80
C GLU A 101 -5.62 -7.46 7.87
N PRO A 102 -6.64 -8.27 7.56
CA PRO A 102 -8.06 -7.86 7.67
C PRO A 102 -8.49 -7.42 9.08
N ASP A 103 -7.72 -7.73 10.12
CA ASP A 103 -7.95 -7.28 11.50
C ASP A 103 -7.14 -6.02 11.88
N GLY A 104 -6.37 -5.47 10.92
CA GLY A 104 -5.55 -4.28 11.08
C GLY A 104 -4.12 -4.56 11.57
N THR A 105 -3.77 -5.82 11.83
CA THR A 105 -2.41 -6.17 12.25
C THR A 105 -1.42 -5.93 11.13
N LEU A 106 -0.28 -5.33 11.44
CA LEU A 106 0.80 -5.07 10.48
C LEU A 106 1.93 -6.09 10.68
N ARG A 107 2.43 -6.69 9.59
CA ARG A 107 3.62 -7.56 9.64
C ARG A 107 4.48 -7.47 8.38
N PRO A 108 5.81 -7.54 8.50
CA PRO A 108 6.68 -7.63 7.34
C PRO A 108 6.55 -9.00 6.65
N VAL A 109 6.60 -8.99 5.32
CA VAL A 109 6.51 -10.18 4.47
C VAL A 109 7.41 -10.04 3.25
N HIS A 110 7.80 -11.16 2.66
CA HIS A 110 8.31 -11.21 1.29
C HIS A 110 7.23 -11.72 0.34
N VAL A 111 7.26 -11.24 -0.90
CA VAL A 111 6.32 -11.62 -1.95
C VAL A 111 7.10 -11.85 -3.24
N ASP A 112 6.71 -12.88 -3.98
CA ASP A 112 7.22 -13.09 -5.33
C ASP A 112 6.49 -12.13 -6.28
N GLU A 113 7.23 -11.14 -6.76
CA GLU A 113 6.75 -10.19 -7.76
C GLU A 113 7.23 -10.57 -9.15
N ARG A 114 6.33 -10.45 -10.14
CA ARG A 114 6.64 -10.64 -11.55
C ARG A 114 6.02 -9.52 -12.38
N GLU A 115 6.87 -8.77 -13.08
CA GLU A 115 6.43 -7.74 -14.02
C GLU A 115 5.64 -8.36 -15.20
N THR A 116 4.56 -7.70 -15.61
CA THR A 116 3.72 -8.13 -16.74
C THR A 116 3.18 -6.93 -17.52
N ASP A 117 2.60 -7.17 -18.69
CA ASP A 117 1.99 -6.11 -19.50
C ASP A 117 0.82 -5.40 -18.77
N ASP A 118 0.19 -6.06 -17.80
CA ASP A 118 -0.91 -5.51 -17.00
C ASP A 118 -0.39 -4.77 -15.74
N GLY A 119 0.90 -4.89 -15.42
CA GLY A 119 1.55 -4.42 -14.19
C GLY A 119 2.15 -5.55 -13.33
N PRO A 120 2.72 -5.22 -12.15
CA PRO A 120 3.37 -6.20 -11.29
C PRO A 120 2.37 -7.18 -10.66
N GLU A 121 2.52 -8.48 -10.97
CA GLU A 121 1.78 -9.55 -10.31
C GLU A 121 2.47 -9.94 -9.00
N ARG A 122 1.71 -9.95 -7.90
CA ARG A 122 2.18 -10.33 -6.56
C ARG A 122 1.61 -11.68 -6.15
N ARG A 123 2.48 -12.63 -5.83
CA ARG A 123 2.12 -14.01 -5.49
C ARG A 123 2.97 -14.55 -4.35
N VAL A 124 2.48 -15.61 -3.71
CA VAL A 124 3.23 -16.42 -2.73
C VAL A 124 3.81 -15.56 -1.59
N LEU A 125 3.00 -15.37 -0.55
CA LEU A 125 3.41 -14.62 0.63
C LEU A 125 4.29 -15.46 1.56
N HIS A 126 5.45 -14.92 1.93
CA HIS A 126 6.38 -15.49 2.88
C HIS A 126 6.48 -14.60 4.12
N PRO A 127 6.01 -15.05 5.31
CA PRO A 127 6.11 -14.24 6.53
C PRO A 127 7.58 -13.98 6.91
N CYS A 128 7.90 -12.75 7.31
CA CYS A 128 9.19 -12.46 7.92
C CYS A 128 9.20 -12.87 9.40
N ASP A 129 9.52 -14.12 9.67
CA ASP A 129 9.62 -14.68 11.02
C ASP A 129 11.04 -14.57 11.64
N GLY A 130 11.94 -13.83 10.98
CA GLY A 130 13.33 -13.66 11.39
C GLY A 130 14.24 -14.85 11.12
N ARG A 131 13.70 -15.95 10.54
CA ARG A 131 14.51 -17.10 10.10
C ARG A 131 14.98 -16.96 8.66
N ASP A 132 14.24 -16.20 7.84
CA ASP A 132 14.68 -15.83 6.52
C ASP A 132 15.83 -14.80 6.61
N PRO A 133 17.03 -15.11 6.09
CA PRO A 133 18.14 -14.17 6.03
C PRO A 133 17.77 -12.83 5.35
N ARG A 134 16.80 -12.82 4.44
CA ARG A 134 16.31 -11.60 3.77
C ARG A 134 15.62 -10.64 4.75
N CYS A 135 14.91 -11.17 5.74
CA CYS A 135 14.25 -10.37 6.78
C CYS A 135 15.20 -9.76 7.82
N SER A 136 16.47 -10.20 7.85
CA SER A 136 17.48 -9.71 8.81
C SER A 136 18.24 -8.45 8.37
N ARG A 137 18.01 -7.98 7.13
CA ARG A 137 18.66 -6.77 6.61
C ARG A 137 17.88 -5.53 7.02
N THR A 138 18.45 -4.76 7.94
CA THR A 138 18.15 -3.33 8.07
C THR A 138 19.01 -2.59 7.04
N PRO A 139 18.49 -1.65 6.25
CA PRO A 139 19.35 -0.83 5.40
C PRO A 139 20.28 -0.02 6.31
N GLU A 140 21.59 -0.16 6.14
CA GLU A 140 22.53 0.80 6.69
C GLU A 140 22.27 2.12 5.95
N ARG A 141 21.61 3.08 6.62
CA ARG A 141 21.49 4.44 6.12
C ARG A 141 22.91 4.95 5.85
N PRO A 142 23.30 5.31 4.62
CA PRO A 142 24.62 5.87 4.39
C PRO A 142 24.74 7.15 5.24
N ALA A 143 25.80 7.22 6.04
CA ALA A 143 26.11 8.42 6.78
C ALA A 143 26.23 9.58 5.79
N ALA A 144 25.46 10.64 6.00
CA ALA A 144 25.58 11.87 5.23
C ALA A 144 27.04 12.35 5.29
N ALA A 145 27.66 12.51 4.12
CA ALA A 145 28.98 13.09 3.93
C ALA A 145 28.87 14.60 3.71
#